data_AF-A0A1G9Y891-F1
#
_entry.id   AF-A0A1G9Y891-F1
#
_cell.length_a   1.000
_cell.length_b   1.000
_cell.length_c   1.000
_cell.angle_alpha   90.00
_cell.angle_beta   90.00
_cell.angle_gamma   90.00
#
_symmetry.space_group_name_H-M   'P 1'
#
loop_
_entity.id
_entity.type
_entity.pdbx_description
1 polymer ?
#
loop_
_entity_poly.entity_id
_entity_poly.type
_entity_poly.pdbx_seq_one_letter_code
_entity_poly.pdbx_strand_id
1 'polypeptide(L)'
;TGSTGAQGDIGPTGPQGDTGSTGAQGDIGPTGASGIAPIAVYNTNLSASGSSFDVPVGNISYQLQYSTSSSLSLSVSALVSSITVDIKRSSQYDSAVEGTSLNGVTLTPTSVQLDSLIYSNSNEMHRTWIRQQDPDTSLWSLYEIDLFASVAGARTSIWVYLIYENADFTVPGV
;
A
#
# COMPACT_ATOMS: atom_id res chain seq x y z
N THR A 1 -30.44 86.66 -50.54
CA THR A 1 -30.29 85.19 -50.50
C THR A 1 -29.55 84.83 -49.23
N GLY A 2 -30.24 84.30 -48.21
CA GLY A 2 -29.63 83.88 -46.95
C GLY A 2 -29.38 82.37 -46.98
N SER A 3 -28.14 81.95 -46.73
CA SER A 3 -27.69 80.55 -46.73
C SER A 3 -28.31 79.76 -45.57
N THR A 4 -28.91 78.61 -45.88
CA THR A 4 -29.37 77.60 -44.91
C THR A 4 -28.23 77.20 -43.97
N GLY A 5 -28.48 77.23 -42.65
CA GLY A 5 -27.49 76.86 -41.63
C GLY A 5 -27.12 75.37 -41.69
N ALA A 6 -25.88 75.06 -41.35
CA ALA A 6 -25.36 73.68 -41.33
C ALA A 6 -26.13 72.79 -40.34
N GLN A 7 -26.39 71.55 -40.73
CA GLN A 7 -27.01 70.53 -39.90
C GLN A 7 -26.13 70.20 -38.69
N GLY A 8 -26.71 70.15 -37.49
CA GLY A 8 -25.98 69.92 -36.25
C GLY A 8 -25.38 68.51 -36.13
N ASP A 9 -24.31 68.40 -35.34
CA ASP A 9 -23.54 67.18 -35.15
C ASP A 9 -24.35 66.03 -34.52
N ILE A 10 -23.94 64.79 -34.83
CA ILE A 10 -24.52 63.57 -34.27
C ILE A 10 -24.22 63.50 -32.76
N GLY A 11 -25.25 63.17 -31.96
CA GLY A 11 -25.13 63.04 -30.51
C GLY A 11 -24.19 61.90 -30.07
N PRO A 12 -23.69 61.95 -28.81
CA PRO A 12 -22.72 60.97 -28.31
C PRO A 12 -23.33 59.56 -28.18
N THR A 13 -22.48 58.53 -28.35
CA THR A 13 -22.84 57.12 -28.10
C THR A 13 -23.25 56.91 -26.63
N GLY A 14 -24.30 56.12 -26.39
CA GLY A 14 -24.78 55.79 -25.04
C GLY A 14 -23.80 54.95 -24.21
N PRO A 15 -23.99 54.86 -22.88
CA PRO A 15 -23.11 54.12 -21.99
C PRO A 15 -23.14 52.61 -22.26
N GLN A 16 -22.01 51.94 -22.02
CA GLN A 16 -21.92 50.48 -22.02
C GLN A 16 -22.77 49.89 -20.89
N GLY A 17 -23.49 48.79 -21.15
CA GLY A 17 -24.33 48.11 -20.15
C GLY A 17 -23.53 47.42 -19.03
N ASP A 18 -24.20 47.17 -17.91
CA ASP A 18 -23.61 46.55 -16.72
C ASP A 18 -23.12 45.11 -16.99
N THR A 19 -22.02 44.73 -16.34
CA THR A 19 -21.49 43.35 -16.36
C THR A 19 -22.49 42.39 -15.72
N GLY A 20 -22.75 41.25 -16.36
CA GLY A 20 -23.66 40.22 -15.85
C GLY A 20 -23.20 39.58 -14.53
N SER A 21 -24.15 39.06 -13.75
CA SER A 21 -23.89 38.38 -12.47
C SER A 21 -23.06 37.11 -12.64
N THR A 22 -22.15 36.83 -11.71
CA THR A 22 -21.41 35.56 -11.63
C THR A 22 -22.37 34.37 -11.48
N GLY A 23 -22.10 33.28 -12.19
CA GLY A 23 -22.90 32.05 -12.11
C GLY A 23 -22.81 31.34 -10.75
N ALA A 24 -23.79 30.49 -10.45
CA ALA A 24 -23.80 29.71 -9.21
C ALA A 24 -22.63 28.71 -9.15
N GLN A 25 -22.15 28.44 -7.94
CA GLN A 25 -21.18 27.38 -7.68
C GLN A 25 -21.81 26.01 -8.02
N GLY A 26 -21.05 25.13 -8.69
CA GLY A 26 -21.51 23.78 -9.02
C GLY A 26 -21.65 22.86 -7.81
N ASP A 27 -22.37 21.76 -7.98
CA ASP A 27 -22.62 20.77 -6.93
C ASP A 27 -21.34 20.06 -6.47
N ILE A 28 -21.36 19.56 -5.22
CA ILE A 28 -20.31 18.70 -4.68
C ILE A 28 -20.32 17.35 -5.43
N GLY A 29 -19.15 16.87 -5.84
CA GLY A 29 -18.99 15.56 -6.50
C GLY A 29 -19.35 14.37 -5.60
N PRO A 30 -19.53 13.16 -6.16
CA PRO A 30 -19.87 11.97 -5.39
C PRO A 30 -18.76 11.61 -4.40
N THR A 31 -19.13 11.01 -3.26
CA THR A 31 -18.17 10.38 -2.35
C THR A 31 -17.46 9.21 -3.06
N GLY A 32 -16.13 9.11 -2.93
CA GLY A 32 -15.34 8.03 -3.53
C GLY A 32 -15.62 6.65 -2.89
N ALA A 33 -15.22 5.59 -3.59
CA ALA A 33 -15.31 4.22 -3.06
C ALA A 33 -14.46 4.05 -1.80
N SER A 34 -14.94 3.27 -0.83
CA SER A 34 -14.14 2.89 0.34
C SER A 34 -12.94 2.02 -0.07
N GLY A 35 -11.76 2.29 0.48
CA GLY A 35 -10.56 1.49 0.25
C GLY A 35 -10.60 0.13 0.96
N ILE A 36 -9.61 -0.73 0.69
CA ILE A 36 -9.41 -2.00 1.40
C ILE A 36 -8.98 -1.74 2.84
N ALA A 37 -9.55 -2.48 3.80
CA ALA A 37 -9.15 -2.46 5.20
C ALA A 37 -8.26 -3.66 5.52
N PRO A 38 -7.33 -3.57 6.50
CA PRO A 38 -6.55 -4.72 6.93
C PRO A 38 -7.45 -5.78 7.58
N ILE A 39 -7.21 -7.04 7.26
CA ILE A 39 -7.88 -8.19 7.90
C ILE A 39 -7.30 -8.49 9.29
N ALA A 40 -6.07 -8.03 9.57
CA ALA A 40 -5.44 -8.11 10.88
C ALA A 40 -4.47 -6.94 11.10
N VAL A 41 -4.39 -6.48 12.36
CA VAL A 41 -3.45 -5.46 12.81
C VAL A 41 -2.79 -5.93 14.10
N TYR A 42 -1.46 -5.93 14.13
CA TYR A 42 -0.68 -6.34 15.30
C TYR A 42 0.18 -5.17 15.78
N ASN A 43 0.27 -5.04 17.11
CA ASN A 43 1.18 -4.10 17.76
C ASN A 43 1.97 -4.88 18.82
N THR A 44 3.29 -4.88 18.72
CA THR A 44 4.16 -5.68 19.59
C THR A 44 5.45 -4.92 19.94
N ASN A 45 6.04 -5.30 21.06
CA ASN A 45 7.34 -4.82 21.50
C ASN A 45 8.37 -5.92 21.27
N LEU A 46 9.35 -5.63 20.41
CA LEU A 46 10.43 -6.56 20.05
C LEU A 46 11.81 -6.06 20.48
N SER A 47 11.93 -5.05 21.37
CA SER A 47 13.20 -4.39 21.65
C SER A 47 14.16 -5.18 22.56
N ALA A 48 13.78 -6.36 23.02
CA ALA A 48 14.60 -7.19 23.91
C ALA A 48 15.24 -8.36 23.16
N SER A 49 16.49 -8.66 23.48
CA SER A 49 17.21 -9.81 22.90
C SER A 49 16.42 -11.11 23.07
N GLY A 50 16.29 -11.87 21.97
CA GLY A 50 15.52 -13.11 21.92
C GLY A 50 14.02 -12.93 21.68
N SER A 51 13.51 -11.70 21.58
CA SER A 51 12.09 -11.47 21.24
C SER A 51 11.79 -11.92 19.81
N SER A 52 10.68 -12.61 19.62
CA SER A 52 10.10 -12.91 18.31
C SER A 52 8.59 -12.73 18.35
N PHE A 53 8.00 -12.52 17.17
CA PHE A 53 6.56 -12.43 17.01
C PHE A 53 6.13 -13.07 15.70
N ASP A 54 5.23 -14.04 15.79
CA ASP A 54 4.66 -14.77 14.66
C ASP A 54 3.34 -14.12 14.23
N VAL A 55 3.26 -13.77 12.95
CA VAL A 55 2.03 -13.26 12.32
C VAL A 55 1.46 -14.33 11.39
N PRO A 56 0.29 -14.90 11.69
CA PRO A 56 -0.36 -15.80 10.76
C PRO A 56 -0.86 -15.02 9.54
N VAL A 57 -0.51 -15.49 8.33
CA VAL A 57 -0.97 -14.94 7.06
C VAL A 57 -1.41 -16.11 6.18
N GLY A 58 -2.71 -16.38 6.10
CA GLY A 58 -3.20 -17.59 5.44
C GLY A 58 -2.55 -18.85 6.02
N ASN A 59 -1.90 -19.63 5.18
CA ASN A 59 -1.25 -20.90 5.52
C ASN A 59 0.26 -20.75 5.84
N ILE A 60 0.75 -19.54 6.12
CA ILE A 60 2.15 -19.30 6.52
C ILE A 60 2.25 -18.50 7.82
N SER A 61 3.39 -18.63 8.51
CA SER A 61 3.83 -17.71 9.56
C SER A 61 4.77 -16.68 8.96
N TYR A 62 4.52 -15.40 9.24
CA TYR A 62 5.41 -14.27 8.97
C TYR A 62 6.03 -13.84 10.29
N GLN A 63 7.27 -14.25 10.53
CA GLN A 63 7.93 -14.09 11.83
C GLN A 63 8.92 -12.93 11.80
N LEU A 64 8.73 -12.00 12.73
CA LEU A 64 9.72 -10.98 13.06
C LEU A 64 10.52 -11.40 14.28
N GLN A 65 11.82 -11.13 14.27
CA GLN A 65 12.69 -11.40 15.41
C GLN A 65 13.59 -10.21 15.69
N TYR A 66 13.85 -9.94 16.97
CA TYR A 66 14.94 -9.06 17.37
C TYR A 66 16.25 -9.58 16.79
N SER A 67 16.93 -8.74 16.01
CA SER A 67 18.26 -9.04 15.48
C SER A 67 19.30 -8.27 16.29
N THR A 68 19.15 -6.94 16.35
CA THR A 68 19.99 -6.05 17.13
C THR A 68 19.15 -4.94 17.76
N SER A 69 19.78 -4.06 18.55
CA SER A 69 19.10 -2.90 19.13
C SER A 69 18.62 -1.87 18.09
N SER A 70 18.99 -2.03 16.81
CA SER A 70 18.54 -1.16 15.73
C SER A 70 17.89 -1.90 14.57
N SER A 71 17.68 -3.22 14.71
CA SER A 71 17.11 -4.01 13.62
C SER A 71 16.31 -5.23 14.05
N LEU A 72 15.38 -5.60 13.18
CA LEU A 72 14.66 -6.86 13.18
C LEU A 72 15.14 -7.72 12.00
N SER A 73 14.91 -9.03 12.07
CA SER A 73 14.96 -9.93 10.93
C SER A 73 13.56 -10.45 10.61
N LEU A 74 13.37 -10.87 9.37
CA LEU A 74 12.12 -11.42 8.87
C LEU A 74 12.34 -12.82 8.30
N SER A 75 11.55 -13.77 8.76
CA SER A 75 11.48 -15.12 8.21
C SER A 75 10.03 -15.53 7.93
N VAL A 76 9.86 -16.51 7.05
CA VAL A 76 8.57 -17.15 6.76
C VAL A 76 8.67 -18.66 6.85
N SER A 77 7.59 -19.32 7.26
CA SER A 77 7.46 -20.78 7.26
C SER A 77 6.03 -21.21 6.95
N ALA A 78 5.83 -22.43 6.47
CA ALA A 78 4.50 -22.97 6.27
C ALA A 78 3.85 -23.37 7.61
N LEU A 79 2.58 -23.03 7.78
CA LEU A 79 1.73 -23.56 8.86
C LEU A 79 1.09 -24.91 8.49
N VAL A 80 1.24 -25.31 7.22
CA VAL A 80 0.84 -26.60 6.66
C VAL A 80 2.09 -27.42 6.29
N SER A 81 1.91 -28.67 5.86
CA SER A 81 3.03 -29.57 5.48
C SER A 81 3.94 -28.97 4.42
N SER A 82 3.36 -28.36 3.39
CA SER A 82 4.05 -27.55 2.40
C SER A 82 3.08 -26.64 1.68
N ILE A 83 3.57 -25.49 1.21
CA ILE A 83 2.78 -24.58 0.38
C ILE A 83 3.66 -23.89 -0.66
N THR A 84 3.15 -23.76 -1.89
CA THR A 84 3.81 -23.00 -2.96
C THR A 84 3.48 -21.52 -2.80
N VAL A 85 4.49 -20.66 -2.82
CA VAL A 85 4.33 -19.21 -2.68
C VAL A 85 5.14 -18.42 -3.70
N ASP A 86 4.61 -17.25 -4.04
CA ASP A 86 5.37 -16.15 -4.63
C ASP A 86 5.51 -15.05 -3.59
N ILE A 87 6.72 -14.52 -3.42
CA ILE A 87 7.00 -13.47 -2.45
C ILE A 87 7.75 -12.35 -3.14
N LYS A 88 7.29 -11.11 -2.94
CA LYS A 88 8.04 -9.90 -3.27
C LYS A 88 8.11 -9.05 -2.03
N ARG A 89 9.33 -8.77 -1.54
CA ARG A 89 9.54 -7.75 -0.51
C ARG A 89 10.18 -6.49 -1.08
N SER A 90 9.98 -5.38 -0.40
CA SER A 90 10.73 -4.16 -0.59
C SER A 90 10.91 -3.43 0.74
N SER A 91 12.12 -2.95 0.94
CA SER A 91 12.49 -2.07 2.03
C SER A 91 12.90 -0.74 1.44
N GLN A 92 12.29 0.34 1.91
CA GLN A 92 12.71 1.70 1.61
C GLN A 92 13.19 2.36 2.88
N TYR A 93 14.41 2.85 2.85
CA TYR A 93 15.00 3.69 3.89
C TYR A 93 15.60 4.95 3.26
N ASP A 94 15.99 5.93 4.07
CA ASP A 94 16.26 7.31 3.63
C ASP A 94 17.19 7.46 2.41
N SER A 95 18.13 6.54 2.23
CA SER A 95 19.16 6.60 1.19
C SER A 95 19.04 5.56 0.08
N ALA A 96 18.20 4.53 0.23
CA ALA A 96 18.06 3.49 -0.79
C ALA A 96 16.74 2.70 -0.69
N VAL A 97 16.46 1.98 -1.77
CA VAL A 97 15.43 0.97 -1.81
C VAL A 97 16.09 -0.35 -2.14
N GLU A 98 15.74 -1.40 -1.40
CA GLU A 98 16.10 -2.76 -1.71
C GLU A 98 14.85 -3.64 -1.81
N GLY A 99 15.04 -4.85 -2.33
CA GLY A 99 13.98 -5.85 -2.37
C GLY A 99 14.43 -7.13 -3.03
N THR A 100 13.73 -8.20 -2.71
CA THR A 100 13.98 -9.54 -3.24
C THR A 100 12.69 -10.14 -3.74
N SER A 101 12.81 -11.14 -4.61
CA SER A 101 11.67 -11.88 -5.15
C SER A 101 11.95 -13.38 -5.11
N LEU A 102 10.95 -14.13 -4.66
CA LEU A 102 10.89 -15.59 -4.71
C LEU A 102 9.65 -15.95 -5.54
N ASN A 103 9.78 -16.88 -6.48
CA ASN A 103 8.70 -17.24 -7.40
C ASN A 103 8.55 -18.76 -7.45
N GLY A 104 7.37 -19.26 -7.12
CA GLY A 104 7.06 -20.70 -7.07
C GLY A 104 7.89 -21.47 -6.03
N VAL A 105 8.26 -20.84 -4.91
CA VAL A 105 9.03 -21.52 -3.87
C VAL A 105 8.10 -22.35 -2.99
N THR A 106 8.49 -23.59 -2.70
CA THR A 106 7.80 -24.43 -1.72
C THR A 106 8.33 -24.10 -0.32
N LEU A 107 7.47 -23.53 0.52
CA LEU A 107 7.71 -23.42 1.94
C LEU A 107 7.33 -24.71 2.64
N THR A 108 8.07 -25.05 3.69
CA THR A 108 7.75 -26.10 4.67
C THR A 108 7.71 -25.47 6.07
N PRO A 109 7.40 -26.20 7.15
CA PRO A 109 7.47 -25.65 8.50
C PRO A 109 8.87 -25.19 8.95
N THR A 110 9.91 -25.43 8.15
CA THR A 110 11.25 -24.87 8.36
C THR A 110 11.30 -23.41 7.91
N SER A 111 11.73 -22.52 8.80
CA SER A 111 11.85 -21.09 8.51
C SER A 111 12.85 -20.77 7.39
N VAL A 112 12.43 -19.91 6.48
CA VAL A 112 13.24 -19.30 5.43
C VAL A 112 13.36 -17.81 5.72
N GLN A 113 14.59 -17.32 5.87
CA GLN A 113 14.83 -15.90 6.12
C GLN A 113 14.67 -15.09 4.83
N LEU A 114 13.80 -14.08 4.85
CA LEU A 114 13.57 -13.16 3.73
C LEU A 114 14.41 -11.89 3.85
N ASP A 115 14.65 -11.45 5.09
CA ASP A 115 15.42 -10.25 5.39
C ASP A 115 16.19 -10.41 6.70
N SER A 116 17.43 -9.94 6.73
CA SER A 116 18.28 -9.94 7.92
C SER A 116 18.36 -8.60 8.61
N LEU A 117 17.91 -7.53 7.94
CA LEU A 117 18.06 -6.18 8.42
C LEU A 117 16.84 -5.33 8.04
N ILE A 118 15.87 -5.30 8.93
CA ILE A 118 14.79 -4.32 8.92
C ILE A 118 15.07 -3.28 10.00
N TYR A 119 15.34 -2.04 9.63
CA TYR A 119 15.65 -0.98 10.58
C TYR A 119 14.46 -0.65 11.48
N SER A 120 14.72 -0.56 12.79
CA SER A 120 13.67 -0.50 13.81
C SER A 120 13.57 0.84 14.55
N ASN A 121 14.15 1.91 13.97
CA ASN A 121 14.17 3.26 14.54
C ASN A 121 13.43 4.30 13.68
N SER A 122 12.34 3.89 13.02
CA SER A 122 11.57 4.73 12.07
C SER A 122 12.31 5.06 10.77
N ASN A 123 13.38 4.33 10.46
CA ASN A 123 14.22 4.61 9.29
C ASN A 123 13.81 3.80 8.05
N GLU A 124 12.85 2.88 8.19
CA GLU A 124 12.46 1.99 7.11
C GLU A 124 10.94 1.82 7.03
N MET A 125 10.45 1.82 5.79
CA MET A 125 9.15 1.29 5.42
C MET A 125 9.37 -0.09 4.77
N HIS A 126 8.76 -1.13 5.32
CA HIS A 126 8.90 -2.48 4.83
C HIS A 126 7.55 -3.02 4.35
N ARG A 127 7.53 -3.58 3.13
CA ARG A 127 6.34 -4.14 2.51
C ARG A 127 6.63 -5.49 1.89
N THR A 128 5.73 -6.44 2.10
CA THR A 128 5.79 -7.77 1.51
C THR A 128 4.47 -8.14 0.84
N TRP A 129 4.55 -8.59 -0.41
CA TRP A 129 3.46 -9.24 -1.13
C TRP A 129 3.70 -10.74 -1.10
N ILE A 130 2.70 -11.51 -0.69
CA ILE A 130 2.77 -12.96 -0.61
C ILE A 130 1.55 -13.56 -1.30
N ARG A 131 1.78 -14.26 -2.40
CA ARG A 131 0.78 -15.10 -3.04
C ARG A 131 0.96 -16.53 -2.56
N GLN A 132 -0.14 -17.17 -2.18
CA GLN A 132 -0.14 -18.54 -1.66
C GLN A 132 -1.04 -19.39 -2.54
N GLN A 133 -0.53 -20.53 -2.99
CA GLN A 133 -1.33 -21.53 -3.69
C GLN A 133 -1.89 -22.50 -2.65
N ASP A 134 -3.21 -22.58 -2.56
CA ASP A 134 -3.87 -23.56 -1.73
C ASP A 134 -3.50 -24.98 -2.19
N PRO A 135 -2.98 -25.85 -1.30
CA PRO A 135 -2.46 -27.15 -1.69
C PRO A 135 -3.54 -28.16 -2.14
N ASP A 136 -4.81 -27.93 -1.76
CA ASP A 136 -5.91 -28.84 -2.05
C ASP A 136 -6.66 -28.42 -3.33
N THR A 137 -6.85 -27.13 -3.52
CA THR A 137 -7.65 -26.55 -4.61
C THR A 137 -6.81 -25.98 -5.75
N SER A 138 -5.51 -25.77 -5.53
CA SER A 138 -4.59 -25.08 -6.46
C SER A 138 -4.95 -23.63 -6.77
N LEU A 139 -5.94 -23.05 -6.08
CA LEU A 139 -6.34 -21.65 -6.21
C LEU A 139 -5.39 -20.74 -5.44
N TRP A 140 -5.32 -19.47 -5.82
CA TRP A 140 -4.35 -18.53 -5.28
C TRP A 140 -4.99 -17.42 -4.46
N SER A 141 -4.40 -17.13 -3.31
CA SER A 141 -4.77 -15.99 -2.46
C SER A 141 -3.58 -15.06 -2.32
N LEU A 142 -3.83 -13.74 -2.36
CA LEU A 142 -2.77 -12.73 -2.30
C LEU A 142 -2.93 -11.83 -1.08
N TYR A 143 -1.83 -11.69 -0.36
CA TYR A 143 -1.73 -10.87 0.82
C TYR A 143 -0.70 -9.76 0.62
N GLU A 144 -0.99 -8.59 1.19
CA GLU A 144 -0.03 -7.51 1.39
C GLU A 144 0.20 -7.34 2.90
N ILE A 145 1.47 -7.26 3.29
CA ILE A 145 1.89 -7.06 4.67
C ILE A 145 2.74 -5.80 4.70
N ASP A 146 2.28 -4.80 5.46
CA ASP A 146 3.07 -3.60 5.76
C ASP A 146 3.60 -3.68 7.18
N LEU A 147 4.84 -3.22 7.37
CA LEU A 147 5.54 -3.22 8.64
C LEU A 147 6.18 -1.85 8.89
N PHE A 148 5.99 -1.34 10.11
CA PHE A 148 6.69 -0.17 10.61
C PHE A 148 7.21 -0.43 12.03
N ALA A 149 8.47 -0.09 12.27
CA ALA A 149 9.12 -0.27 13.56
C ALA A 149 9.86 1.00 14.01
N SER A 150 9.67 1.37 15.28
CA SER A 150 10.31 2.52 15.91
C SER A 150 10.80 2.20 17.32
N VAL A 151 11.69 3.07 17.83
CA VAL A 151 12.26 2.97 19.19
C VAL A 151 12.90 1.59 19.41
N ALA A 152 13.90 1.24 18.62
CA ALA A 152 14.58 -0.06 18.67
C ALA A 152 13.63 -1.26 18.57
N GLY A 153 12.52 -1.14 17.83
CA GLY A 153 11.49 -2.18 17.69
C GLY A 153 10.55 -2.30 18.89
N ALA A 154 10.64 -1.42 19.89
CA ALA A 154 9.72 -1.41 21.04
C ALA A 154 8.28 -1.08 20.62
N ARG A 155 8.12 -0.43 19.47
CA ARG A 155 6.86 -0.16 18.81
C ARG A 155 6.93 -0.72 17.39
N THR A 156 6.48 -1.95 17.24
CA THR A 156 6.40 -2.63 15.95
C THR A 156 4.94 -2.84 15.61
N SER A 157 4.51 -2.32 14.47
CA SER A 157 3.15 -2.41 13.96
C SER A 157 3.13 -3.13 12.62
N ILE A 158 2.17 -4.04 12.46
CA ILE A 158 2.04 -4.90 11.28
C ILE A 158 0.59 -4.87 10.83
N TRP A 159 0.36 -4.65 9.53
CA TRP A 159 -0.95 -4.70 8.91
C TRP A 159 -0.95 -5.79 7.86
N VAL A 160 -1.98 -6.65 7.89
CA VAL A 160 -2.17 -7.71 6.90
C VAL A 160 -3.43 -7.38 6.12
N TYR A 161 -3.30 -7.28 4.80
CA TYR A 161 -4.39 -7.08 3.86
C TYR A 161 -4.57 -8.35 3.03
N LEU A 162 -5.81 -8.77 2.86
CA LEU A 162 -6.18 -9.75 1.85
C LEU A 162 -6.62 -9.00 0.60
N ILE A 163 -5.86 -9.16 -0.49
CA ILE A 163 -6.11 -8.47 -1.76
C ILE A 163 -7.14 -9.23 -2.59
N TYR A 164 -7.00 -10.56 -2.64
CA TYR A 164 -7.98 -11.48 -3.19
C TYR A 164 -7.81 -12.87 -2.60
N GLU A 165 -8.86 -13.67 -2.70
CA GLU A 165 -8.89 -15.06 -2.28
C GLU A 165 -9.32 -15.95 -3.43
N ASN A 166 -8.77 -17.17 -3.49
CA ASN A 166 -9.23 -18.24 -4.38
C ASN A 166 -9.28 -17.88 -5.88
N ALA A 167 -8.33 -17.08 -6.33
CA ALA A 167 -8.19 -16.71 -7.73
C ALA A 167 -7.62 -17.87 -8.55
N ASP A 168 -8.20 -18.09 -9.73
CA ASP A 168 -7.67 -19.01 -10.73
C ASP A 168 -6.85 -18.25 -11.78
N PHE A 169 -5.65 -18.74 -12.05
CA PHE A 169 -4.74 -18.24 -13.08
C PHE A 169 -4.52 -19.27 -14.21
N THR A 170 -5.37 -20.29 -14.32
CA THR A 170 -5.34 -21.23 -15.44
C THR A 170 -5.42 -20.49 -16.76
N VAL A 171 -4.63 -20.96 -17.73
CA VAL A 171 -4.67 -20.42 -19.09
C VAL A 171 -6.05 -20.72 -19.68
N PRO A 172 -6.77 -19.74 -20.24
CA PRO A 172 -8.04 -20.01 -20.90
C PRO A 172 -7.85 -20.98 -22.09
N GLY A 173 -8.47 -22.16 -21.99
CA GLY A 173 -8.88 -23.00 -23.14
C GLY A 173 -7.77 -23.53 -24.08
N VAL A 174 -6.82 -24.29 -23.56
CA VAL A 174 -6.16 -25.36 -24.34
C VAL A 174 -6.89 -26.68 -24.12
#